data_AF-A0A1G3WMS5-F1
#
_entry.id   AF-A0A1G3WMS5-F1
#
_cell.length_a   1.000
_cell.length_b   1.000
_cell.length_c   1.000
_cell.angle_alpha   90.00
_cell.angle_beta   90.00
_cell.angle_gamma   90.00
#
_symmetry.space_group_name_H-M   'P 1'
#
loop_
_entity.id
_entity.type
_entity.pdbx_description
1 polymer ?
#
loop_
_entity_poly.entity_id
_entity_poly.type
_entity_poly.pdbx_seq_one_letter_code
_entity_poly.pdbx_strand_id
1 'polypeptide(L)'
;MIVILQIANATWNEKKQVREVTYDDFPVQIDTSLRAHMKWEREFEPTMNCTLVEYYDRVHEWIKNEATAKAKFLSLVKLLYCYVSSEKLPTFDDFMSLFEPETRSYNLEKIRVVIVAVGKIVPKN
;
A
#
# COMPACT_ATOMS: atom_id res chain seq x y z
N MET A 1 -5.02 -10.06 10.13
CA MET A 1 -3.74 -9.48 10.59
C MET A 1 -3.83 -7.97 10.46
N ILE A 2 -3.37 -7.22 11.47
CA ILE A 2 -3.33 -5.75 11.43
C ILE A 2 -1.90 -5.32 11.07
N VAL A 3 -1.78 -4.34 10.18
CA VAL A 3 -0.51 -3.70 9.80
C VAL A 3 -0.63 -2.22 10.11
N ILE A 4 0.40 -1.64 10.71
CA ILE A 4 0.45 -0.21 11.03
C ILE A 4 1.20 0.50 9.93
N LEU A 5 0.49 1.36 9.20
CA LEU A 5 1.05 2.37 8.31
C LEU A 5 1.21 3.68 9.09
N GLN A 6 1.98 4.61 8.56
CA GLN A 6 2.11 5.96 9.11
C GLN A 6 1.44 6.99 8.21
N ILE A 7 0.88 8.02 8.84
CA ILE A 7 0.45 9.24 8.18
C ILE A 7 1.30 10.39 8.70
N ALA A 8 1.78 11.24 7.78
CA ALA A 8 2.42 12.48 8.14
C ALA A 8 1.38 13.60 8.16
N ASN A 9 1.26 14.27 9.30
CA ASN A 9 0.52 15.51 9.45
C ASN A 9 1.53 16.65 9.51
N ALA A 10 1.62 17.39 8.42
CA ALA A 10 2.48 18.55 8.31
C ALA A 10 1.71 19.82 8.63
N THR A 11 2.15 20.56 9.64
CA THR A 11 1.61 21.86 10.01
C THR A 11 2.69 22.92 9.91
N TRP A 12 2.31 24.12 9.47
CA TRP A 12 3.23 25.26 9.46
C TRP A 12 3.25 25.89 10.85
N ASN A 13 4.41 25.89 11.51
CA ASN A 13 4.56 26.55 12.80
C ASN A 13 4.99 28.01 12.58
N GLU A 14 4.03 28.93 12.66
CA GLU A 14 4.25 30.37 12.43
C GLU A 14 5.30 30.99 13.36
N LYS A 15 5.48 30.45 14.58
CA LYS A 15 6.43 30.98 15.58
C LYS A 15 7.87 30.62 15.25
N LYS A 16 8.09 29.41 14.72
CA LYS A 16 9.43 28.94 14.35
C LYS A 16 9.76 29.17 12.88
N GLN A 17 8.76 29.49 12.05
CA GLN A 17 8.88 29.55 10.58
C GLN A 17 9.43 28.23 10.00
N VAL A 18 9.03 27.10 10.60
CA VAL A 18 9.43 25.75 10.19
C VAL A 18 8.18 24.90 9.99
N ARG A 19 8.24 24.01 8.99
CA ARG A 19 7.26 22.94 8.79
C ARG A 19 7.48 21.87 9.85
N GLU A 20 6.54 21.72 10.78
CA GLU A 20 6.55 20.65 11.76
C GLU A 20 5.77 19.45 11.20
N VAL A 21 6.41 18.29 11.17
CA VAL A 21 5.79 17.04 10.72
C VAL A 21 5.59 16.16 11.93
N THR A 22 4.34 15.76 12.16
CA THR A 22 3.96 14.77 13.17
C THR A 22 3.55 13.48 12.47
N TYR A 23 3.76 12.34 13.12
CA TYR A 23 3.47 11.03 12.58
C TYR A 23 2.40 10.35 13.43
N ASP A 24 1.35 9.86 12.78
CA ASP A 24 0.29 9.12 13.42
C ASP A 24 0.26 7.68 12.92
N ASP A 25 -0.03 6.76 13.83
CA ASP A 25 -0.24 5.35 13.52
C ASP A 25 -1.59 5.15 12.84
N PHE A 26 -1.56 4.46 11.71
CA PHE A 26 -2.72 4.18 10.90
C PHE A 26 -2.91 2.66 10.74
N PRO A 27 -3.73 2.03 11.58
CA PRO A 27 -3.97 0.60 11.51
C PRO A 27 -4.82 0.24 10.29
N VAL A 28 -4.33 -0.69 9.49
CA VAL A 28 -5.06 -1.31 8.38
C VAL A 28 -5.17 -2.82 8.58
N GLN A 29 -6.25 -3.41 8.11
CA GLN A 29 -6.43 -4.86 8.15
C GLN A 29 -6.04 -5.47 6.81
N ILE A 30 -5.31 -6.59 6.83
CA ILE A 30 -5.10 -7.39 5.62
C ILE A 30 -6.43 -8.05 5.24
N ASP A 31 -6.87 -7.81 4.01
CA ASP A 31 -8.11 -8.33 3.41
C ASP A 31 -7.76 -9.15 2.16
N THR A 32 -7.89 -10.48 2.25
CA THR A 32 -7.73 -11.40 1.12
C THR A 32 -9.07 -11.95 0.64
N SER A 33 -10.18 -11.31 0.99
CA SER A 33 -11.51 -11.72 0.56
C SER A 33 -11.81 -11.27 -0.87
N LEU A 34 -13.01 -11.61 -1.37
CA LEU A 34 -13.50 -11.14 -2.67
C LEU A 34 -13.46 -9.61 -2.80
N ARG A 35 -13.50 -8.86 -1.69
CA ARG A 35 -13.37 -7.40 -1.71
C ARG A 35 -12.05 -6.93 -2.33
N ALA A 36 -10.95 -7.67 -2.12
CA ALA A 36 -9.67 -7.34 -2.73
C ALA A 36 -9.72 -7.45 -4.26
N HIS A 37 -10.38 -8.50 -4.77
CA HIS A 37 -10.61 -8.68 -6.21
C HIS A 37 -11.52 -7.60 -6.76
N MET A 38 -12.61 -7.26 -6.07
CA MET A 38 -13.49 -6.16 -6.48
C MET A 38 -12.76 -4.81 -6.55
N LYS A 39 -11.86 -4.51 -5.60
CA LYS A 39 -11.01 -3.32 -5.65
C LYS A 39 -10.12 -3.32 -6.89
N TRP A 40 -9.53 -4.48 -7.22
CA TRP A 40 -8.68 -4.62 -8.40
C TRP A 40 -9.45 -4.42 -9.70
N GLU A 41 -10.57 -5.12 -9.86
CA GLU A 41 -11.48 -5.03 -11.01
C GLU A 41 -11.95 -3.60 -11.24
N ARG A 42 -12.27 -2.87 -10.15
CA ARG A 42 -12.77 -1.50 -10.22
C ARG A 42 -11.70 -0.48 -10.59
N GLU A 43 -10.54 -0.55 -9.94
CA GLU A 43 -9.54 0.53 -10.01
C GLU A 43 -8.44 0.28 -11.05
N PHE A 44 -8.07 -0.98 -11.30
CA PHE A 44 -6.82 -1.29 -11.98
C PHE A 44 -6.96 -2.20 -13.19
N GLU A 45 -7.80 -3.22 -13.14
CA GLU A 45 -7.98 -4.17 -14.23
C GLU A 45 -8.22 -3.52 -15.61
N PRO A 46 -9.05 -2.45 -15.75
CA PRO A 46 -9.28 -1.81 -17.04
C PRO A 46 -8.03 -1.24 -17.71
N THR A 47 -7.01 -0.90 -16.93
CA THR A 47 -5.75 -0.33 -17.42
C THR A 47 -4.60 -1.33 -17.43
N MET A 48 -4.66 -2.34 -16.57
CA MET A 48 -3.58 -3.31 -16.36
C MET A 48 -3.77 -4.59 -17.17
N ASN A 49 -4.99 -4.85 -17.66
CA ASN A 49 -5.36 -6.00 -18.49
C ASN A 49 -4.85 -7.35 -17.92
N CYS A 50 -5.07 -7.55 -16.62
CA CYS A 50 -4.76 -8.78 -15.91
C CYS A 50 -5.53 -8.85 -14.59
N THR A 51 -5.65 -10.06 -14.07
CA THR A 51 -6.31 -10.34 -12.79
C THR A 51 -5.42 -9.96 -11.60
N LEU A 52 -6.04 -9.81 -10.42
CA LEU A 52 -5.31 -9.56 -9.16
C LEU A 52 -4.27 -10.64 -8.87
N VAL A 53 -4.56 -11.90 -9.21
CA VAL A 53 -3.67 -13.05 -8.98
C VAL A 53 -2.44 -12.96 -9.87
N GLU A 54 -2.63 -12.76 -11.18
CA GLU A 54 -1.52 -12.58 -12.12
C GLU A 54 -0.66 -11.37 -11.75
N TYR A 55 -1.28 -10.31 -11.24
CA TYR A 55 -0.56 -9.13 -10.80
C TYR A 55 0.22 -9.36 -9.50
N TYR A 56 -0.36 -10.10 -8.56
CA TYR A 56 0.32 -10.54 -7.34
C TYR A 56 1.58 -11.32 -7.68
N ASP A 57 1.52 -12.27 -8.62
CA ASP A 57 2.69 -13.08 -9.00
C ASP A 57 3.82 -12.22 -9.58
N ARG A 58 3.50 -11.25 -10.45
CA ARG A 58 4.50 -10.30 -10.98
C ARG A 58 5.17 -9.51 -9.87
N VAL A 59 4.36 -8.97 -8.96
CA VAL A 59 4.84 -8.17 -7.84
C VAL A 59 5.68 -9.01 -6.88
N HIS A 60 5.28 -10.26 -6.64
CA HIS A 60 6.00 -11.20 -5.79
C HIS A 60 7.41 -11.48 -6.32
N GLU A 61 7.62 -11.49 -7.64
CA GLU A 61 8.96 -11.56 -8.21
C GLU A 61 9.75 -10.26 -8.02
N TRP A 62 9.12 -9.10 -8.17
CA TRP A 62 9.80 -7.81 -8.02
C TRP A 62 10.31 -7.55 -6.59
N ILE A 63 9.57 -7.98 -5.57
CA ILE A 63 9.97 -7.77 -4.17
C ILE A 63 11.19 -8.59 -3.74
N LYS A 64 11.64 -9.56 -4.56
CA LYS A 64 12.87 -10.31 -4.32
C LYS A 64 14.11 -9.46 -4.56
N ASN A 65 14.01 -8.39 -5.36
CA ASN A 65 15.09 -7.47 -5.64
C ASN A 65 14.73 -6.05 -5.18
N GLU A 66 15.51 -5.49 -4.26
CA GLU A 66 15.22 -4.18 -3.66
C GLU A 66 15.23 -3.03 -4.69
N ALA A 67 16.16 -3.04 -5.64
CA ALA A 67 16.26 -2.00 -6.67
C ALA A 67 15.04 -2.05 -7.60
N THR A 68 14.60 -3.25 -7.98
CA THR A 68 13.39 -3.45 -8.78
C THR A 68 12.14 -3.01 -8.02
N ALA A 69 12.01 -3.41 -6.74
CA ALA A 69 10.89 -3.02 -5.89
C ALA A 69 10.77 -1.49 -5.77
N LYS A 70 11.89 -0.79 -5.55
CA LYS A 70 11.93 0.68 -5.53
C LYS A 70 11.52 1.29 -6.87
N ALA A 71 12.02 0.77 -7.99
CA ALA A 71 11.68 1.25 -9.32
C ALA A 71 10.20 0.99 -9.71
N LYS A 72 9.58 -0.03 -9.12
CA LYS A 72 8.18 -0.43 -9.33
C LYS A 72 7.26 0.01 -8.19
N PHE A 73 7.65 1.02 -7.43
CA PHE A 73 6.94 1.46 -6.22
C PHE A 73 5.43 1.60 -6.39
N LEU A 74 4.97 2.37 -7.38
CA LEU A 74 3.54 2.58 -7.59
C LEU A 74 2.79 1.26 -7.84
N SER A 75 3.45 0.29 -8.47
CA SER A 75 2.86 -1.04 -8.69
C SER A 75 2.67 -1.82 -7.39
N LEU A 76 3.62 -1.70 -6.46
CA LEU A 76 3.52 -2.28 -5.13
C LEU A 76 2.37 -1.66 -4.33
N VAL A 77 2.20 -0.34 -4.43
CA VAL A 77 1.14 0.40 -3.74
C VAL A 77 -0.25 0.02 -4.26
N LYS A 78 -0.41 -0.16 -5.58
CA LYS A 78 -1.66 -0.67 -6.19
C LYS A 78 -2.06 -2.01 -5.59
N LEU A 79 -1.12 -2.96 -5.52
CA LEU A 79 -1.38 -4.27 -4.93
C LEU A 79 -1.72 -4.16 -3.44
N LEU A 80 -1.00 -3.32 -2.70
CA LEU A 80 -1.26 -3.12 -1.27
C LEU A 80 -2.68 -2.60 -1.03
N TYR A 81 -3.13 -1.62 -1.82
CA TYR A 81 -4.47 -1.05 -1.70
C TYR A 81 -5.59 -2.11 -1.82
N CYS A 82 -5.41 -3.09 -2.71
CA CYS A 82 -6.33 -4.20 -2.85
C CYS A 82 -6.37 -5.08 -1.61
N TYR A 83 -5.21 -5.36 -1.00
CA TYR A 83 -5.09 -6.26 0.15
C TYR A 83 -5.19 -5.58 1.53
N VAL A 84 -5.44 -4.28 1.59
CA VAL A 84 -5.69 -3.57 2.85
C VAL A 84 -7.11 -3.05 2.92
N SER A 85 -7.68 -3.03 4.12
CA SER A 85 -9.00 -2.48 4.39
C SER A 85 -8.93 -1.49 5.55
N SER A 86 -9.56 -0.33 5.34
CA SER A 86 -9.76 0.73 6.33
C SER A 86 -10.95 1.58 5.91
N GLU A 87 -11.84 1.89 6.86
CA GLU A 87 -12.98 2.79 6.62
C GLU A 87 -12.53 4.23 6.31
N LYS A 88 -11.32 4.60 6.74
CA LYS A 88 -10.76 5.93 6.55
C LYS A 88 -10.10 6.15 5.18
N LEU A 89 -10.02 5.11 4.34
CA LEU A 89 -9.40 5.17 3.00
C LEU A 89 -10.27 4.44 1.96
N PRO A 90 -11.42 5.03 1.58
CA PRO A 90 -12.37 4.38 0.68
C PRO A 90 -11.89 4.33 -0.78
N THR A 91 -10.95 5.20 -1.17
CA THR A 91 -10.45 5.30 -2.55
C THR A 91 -8.94 5.08 -2.65
N PHE A 92 -8.46 4.80 -3.86
CA PHE A 92 -7.02 4.68 -4.11
C PHE A 92 -6.30 6.03 -3.94
N ASP A 93 -6.94 7.14 -4.30
CA ASP A 93 -6.37 8.47 -4.15
C ASP A 93 -6.18 8.84 -2.67
N ASP A 94 -7.18 8.54 -1.82
CA ASP A 94 -7.03 8.70 -0.37
C ASP A 94 -5.87 7.85 0.14
N PHE A 95 -5.75 6.61 -0.35
CA PHE A 95 -4.67 5.71 0.05
C PHE A 95 -3.28 6.19 -0.38
N MET A 96 -3.17 6.87 -1.53
CA MET A 96 -1.91 7.43 -2.02
C MET A 96 -1.37 8.54 -1.10
N SER A 97 -2.24 9.26 -0.39
CA SER A 97 -1.84 10.28 0.60
C SER A 97 -1.01 9.72 1.76
N LEU A 98 -1.03 8.38 1.98
CA LEU A 98 -0.19 7.75 2.98
C LEU A 98 1.30 7.73 2.58
N PHE A 99 1.64 7.97 1.32
CA PHE A 99 3.00 7.78 0.78
C PHE A 99 3.72 9.09 0.42
N GLU A 100 3.34 10.17 1.10
CA GLU A 100 4.04 11.45 1.10
C GLU A 100 5.54 11.28 1.44
N PRO A 101 6.42 12.20 1.00
CA PRO A 101 7.87 12.08 1.20
C PRO A 101 8.30 11.70 2.62
N GLU A 102 7.59 12.16 3.64
CA GLU A 102 7.87 11.95 5.05
C GLU A 102 7.62 10.51 5.52
N THR A 103 6.58 9.86 4.99
CA THR A 103 6.17 8.50 5.38
C THR A 103 6.56 7.43 4.37
N ARG A 104 6.94 7.82 3.16
CA ARG A 104 7.20 6.92 2.03
C ARG A 104 8.12 5.76 2.38
N SER A 105 9.28 6.04 2.96
CA SER A 105 10.28 5.01 3.28
C SER A 105 9.79 4.02 4.35
N TYR A 106 9.07 4.52 5.36
CA TYR A 106 8.50 3.68 6.41
C TYR A 106 7.38 2.78 5.86
N ASN A 107 6.42 3.39 5.15
CA ASN A 107 5.30 2.66 4.59
C ASN A 107 5.71 1.69 3.48
N LEU A 108 6.82 1.97 2.77
CA LEU A 108 7.41 1.06 1.80
C LEU A 108 7.79 -0.28 2.43
N GLU A 109 8.45 -0.26 3.59
CA GLU A 109 8.83 -1.49 4.28
C GLU A 109 7.59 -2.30 4.70
N LYS A 110 6.51 -1.61 5.07
CA LYS A 110 5.24 -2.26 5.43
C LYS A 110 4.54 -2.92 4.25
N ILE A 111 4.69 -2.39 3.02
CA ILE A 111 4.17 -3.04 1.81
C ILE A 111 4.73 -4.46 1.69
N ARG A 112 6.04 -4.63 1.89
CA ARG A 112 6.69 -5.95 1.79
C ARG A 112 6.13 -6.94 2.80
N VAL A 113 5.91 -6.50 4.04
CA VAL A 113 5.31 -7.33 5.10
C VAL A 113 3.93 -7.82 4.70
N VAL A 114 3.09 -6.95 4.13
CA VAL A 114 1.74 -7.30 3.70
C VAL A 114 1.79 -8.31 2.55
N ILE A 115 2.58 -8.06 1.51
CA ILE A 115 2.68 -8.96 0.35
C ILE A 115 3.14 -10.36 0.80
N VAL A 116 4.16 -10.43 1.65
CA VAL A 116 4.64 -11.72 2.20
C VAL A 116 3.59 -12.41 3.05
N ALA A 117 2.81 -11.65 3.85
CA ALA A 117 1.74 -12.22 4.66
C ALA A 117 0.59 -12.77 3.78
N VAL A 118 0.19 -12.03 2.74
CA VAL A 118 -0.81 -12.48 1.77
C VAL A 118 -0.37 -13.78 1.09
N GLY A 119 0.89 -13.89 0.70
CA GLY A 119 1.45 -15.11 0.10
C GLY A 119 1.47 -16.35 0.98
N LYS A 120 1.27 -16.20 2.29
CA LYS A 120 1.10 -17.33 3.24
C LYS A 120 -0.37 -17.74 3.40
N ILE A 121 -1.30 -16.85 3.06
CA ILE A 121 -2.74 -17.03 3.26
C ILE A 121 -3.39 -17.52 1.97
N VAL A 122 -2.99 -16.97 0.82
CA VAL A 122 -3.55 -17.32 -0.49
C VAL A 122 -2.90 -18.63 -0.97
N PRO A 123 -3.69 -19.68 -1.27
CA PRO A 123 -3.18 -20.92 -1.82
C PRO A 123 -2.46 -20.65 -3.14
N LYS A 124 -1.27 -21.24 -3.31
CA LYS A 124 -0.59 -21.24 -4.61
C LYS A 124 -1.27 -22.30 -5.47
N ASN A 125 -1.93 -21.87 -6.55
CA ASN A 125 -2.42 -22.78 -7.59
C ASN A 125 -1.26 -23.29 -8.44
#